data_AF-A0A8T8WVA3-F1
#
_entry.id   AF-A0A8T8WVA3-F1
#
_cell.length_a   1.000
_cell.length_b   1.000
_cell.length_c   1.000
_cell.angle_alpha   90.00
_cell.angle_beta   90.00
_cell.angle_gamma   90.00
#
_symmetry.space_group_name_H-M   'P 1'
#
loop_
_entity.id
_entity.type
_entity.pdbx_description
1 polymer ?
#
loop_
_entity_poly.entity_id
_entity_poly.type
_entity_poly.pdbx_seq_one_letter_code
_entity_poly.pdbx_strand_id
1 'polypeptide(L)'
;MASVVVYAAGAVGLWAAARFYNHQPATSPTACNLLSSQLQGLVSLTHSPGYNESIACVVRPTSARDVLIIVEIMVLVHRERGEPFAIRSGGHGLSAGAANIKDGVTVDLRSISTVEVLDPLNIIVTGGCDAAIGAGGFLTGGGIGVPSVTAGWGCDDVLEYEIVVASGEILRVSADRHPDLFVALKGGLNNFGVVTQFTMRTHPIGKLWAGFTAYPGADAPRLLAAYLDFMEPANRDPHVGLIELYGWTCKHAAVYATLILLYSLPHPYPAVYQNLIDNSTVLYNTLRAMNEVDSEESGYIISRYNRRSCKDTVYYINRVG
;
A
#
# COMPACT_ATOMS: atom_id res chain seq x y z
N MET A 1 20.99 -4.21 -15.80
CA MET A 1 19.75 -3.48 -15.42
C MET A 1 19.73 -3.46 -13.91
N ALA A 2 19.54 -2.30 -13.31
CA ALA A 2 19.68 -2.15 -11.87
C ALA A 2 18.47 -2.70 -11.11
N SER A 3 18.67 -3.35 -9.97
CA SER A 3 17.59 -4.01 -9.21
C SER A 3 17.69 -3.80 -7.69
N VAL A 4 16.55 -3.88 -7.01
CA VAL A 4 16.45 -3.79 -5.54
C VAL A 4 15.66 -4.98 -5.03
N VAL A 5 16.08 -5.54 -3.90
CA VAL A 5 15.30 -6.53 -3.18
C VAL A 5 14.52 -5.84 -2.07
N VAL A 6 13.20 -5.82 -2.20
CA VAL A 6 12.27 -5.30 -1.20
C VAL A 6 11.65 -6.47 -0.46
N TYR A 7 11.91 -6.57 0.84
CA TYR A 7 11.27 -7.60 1.65
C TYR A 7 9.81 -7.24 1.91
N ALA A 8 8.95 -8.22 1.67
CA ALA A 8 7.52 -7.99 1.57
C ALA A 8 6.88 -7.80 2.93
N ALA A 9 6.09 -6.75 2.99
CA ALA A 9 5.07 -6.55 3.98
C ALA A 9 3.71 -6.68 3.22
N GLY A 10 2.83 -7.66 3.47
CA GLY A 10 1.64 -7.98 2.62
C GLY A 10 0.30 -7.24 2.87
N ALA A 11 -0.54 -6.97 1.87
CA ALA A 11 -1.85 -6.30 2.11
C ALA A 11 -3.05 -6.87 1.32
N VAL A 12 -4.22 -6.44 1.83
CA VAL A 12 -5.64 -6.49 1.39
C VAL A 12 -6.21 -7.83 0.95
N GLY A 13 -7.04 -8.44 1.81
CA GLY A 13 -7.85 -9.62 1.47
C GLY A 13 -9.27 -9.29 0.99
N LEU A 14 -9.70 -9.98 -0.06
CA LEU A 14 -11.10 -10.21 -0.41
C LEU A 14 -11.45 -11.65 0.00
N TRP A 15 -12.57 -11.79 0.71
CA TRP A 15 -13.00 -13.02 1.36
C TRP A 15 -13.44 -14.10 0.36
N ALA A 16 -12.88 -15.30 0.49
CA ALA A 16 -13.60 -16.54 0.22
C ALA A 16 -14.40 -16.91 1.48
N ALA A 17 -15.70 -16.58 1.49
CA ALA A 17 -16.60 -16.98 2.55
C ALA A 17 -16.89 -18.49 2.47
N ALA A 18 -16.06 -19.31 3.10
CA ALA A 18 -16.44 -20.68 3.45
C ALA A 18 -17.36 -20.64 4.68
N ARG A 19 -18.65 -20.38 4.46
CA ARG A 19 -19.69 -20.73 5.43
C ARG A 19 -20.03 -22.21 5.25
N PHE A 20 -20.35 -22.87 6.37
CA PHE A 20 -20.69 -24.29 6.56
C PHE A 20 -19.52 -25.23 6.89
N TYR A 21 -19.05 -25.20 8.14
CA TYR A 21 -18.60 -26.42 8.83
C TYR A 21 -19.16 -26.45 10.26
N ASN A 22 -19.73 -27.60 10.63
CA ASN A 22 -20.31 -27.86 11.94
C ASN A 22 -19.27 -27.69 13.05
N HIS A 23 -19.58 -26.87 14.06
CA HIS A 23 -18.81 -26.79 15.29
C HIS A 23 -18.83 -28.13 16.04
N GLN A 24 -17.70 -28.83 16.06
CA GLN A 24 -17.39 -29.83 17.09
C GLN A 24 -16.67 -29.12 18.25
N PRO A 25 -16.91 -29.51 19.52
CA PRO A 25 -16.23 -28.91 20.67
C PRO A 25 -14.75 -29.30 20.66
N ALA A 26 -13.89 -28.29 20.80
CA ALA A 26 -12.46 -28.38 20.57
C ALA A 26 -11.68 -28.92 21.78
N THR A 27 -11.17 -30.14 21.67
CA THR A 27 -10.00 -30.61 22.44
C THR A 27 -8.67 -30.26 21.76
N SER A 28 -8.69 -29.80 20.49
CA SER A 28 -7.48 -29.39 19.75
C SER A 28 -6.99 -27.99 20.16
N PRO A 29 -5.67 -27.73 20.12
CA PRO A 29 -5.11 -26.42 20.43
C PRO A 29 -5.52 -25.35 19.41
N THR A 30 -5.66 -24.10 19.87
CA THR A 30 -5.94 -22.93 18.99
C THR A 30 -4.71 -22.56 18.16
N ALA A 31 -4.91 -21.76 17.11
CA ALA A 31 -3.81 -21.22 16.33
C ALA A 31 -2.78 -20.50 17.20
N CYS A 32 -3.23 -19.65 18.13
CA CYS A 32 -2.33 -18.89 19.01
C CYS A 32 -1.52 -19.79 19.95
N ASN A 33 -2.07 -20.92 20.39
CA ASN A 33 -1.35 -21.88 21.22
C ASN A 33 -0.24 -22.59 20.43
N LEU A 34 -0.54 -23.05 19.22
CA LEU A 34 0.42 -23.69 18.33
C LEU A 34 1.52 -22.71 17.86
N LEU A 35 1.14 -21.48 17.53
CA LEU A 35 2.09 -20.43 17.16
C LEU A 35 3.02 -20.09 18.32
N SER A 36 2.49 -19.94 19.53
CA SER A 36 3.30 -19.59 20.70
C SER A 36 4.30 -20.69 21.09
N SER A 37 3.97 -21.96 20.80
CA SER A 37 4.89 -23.07 21.07
C SER A 37 6.00 -23.19 20.04
N GLN A 38 5.70 -22.94 18.76
CA GLN A 38 6.67 -23.08 17.66
C GLN A 38 7.49 -21.82 17.37
N LEU A 39 6.93 -20.63 17.61
CA LEU A 39 7.53 -19.34 17.27
C LEU A 39 7.67 -18.47 18.54
N GLN A 40 8.44 -18.98 19.49
CA GLN A 40 8.66 -18.33 20.78
C GLN A 40 9.24 -16.92 20.59
N GLY A 41 8.66 -15.94 21.28
CA GLY A 41 9.06 -14.53 21.20
C GLY A 41 8.51 -13.76 19.99
N LEU A 42 7.86 -14.43 19.03
CA LEU A 42 7.25 -13.78 17.87
C LEU A 42 5.74 -13.56 18.00
N VAL A 43 5.11 -14.12 19.04
CA VAL A 43 3.67 -14.06 19.28
C VAL A 43 3.33 -13.11 20.42
N SER A 44 2.41 -12.19 20.18
CA SER A 44 1.80 -11.32 21.19
C SER A 44 0.34 -11.72 21.43
N LEU A 45 0.02 -12.07 22.68
CA LEU A 45 -1.36 -12.35 23.12
C LEU A 45 -2.01 -11.04 23.59
N THR A 46 -3.24 -10.77 23.19
CA THR A 46 -3.89 -9.44 23.23
C THR A 46 -4.55 -9.07 24.57
N HIS A 47 -3.99 -9.49 25.70
CA HIS A 47 -4.39 -8.98 27.03
C HIS A 47 -3.58 -7.73 27.46
N SER A 48 -2.88 -7.08 26.53
CA SER A 48 -2.09 -5.88 26.80
C SER A 48 -2.95 -4.61 26.80
N PRO A 49 -2.78 -3.67 27.76
CA PRO A 49 -3.50 -2.40 27.76
C PRO A 49 -3.25 -1.60 26.47
N GLY A 50 -4.32 -1.16 25.80
CA GLY A 50 -4.26 -0.33 24.58
C GLY A 50 -4.77 -1.00 23.29
N TYR A 51 -5.18 -2.26 23.35
CA TYR A 51 -5.72 -3.00 22.20
C TYR A 51 -7.26 -3.00 22.22
N ASN A 52 -7.91 -2.25 21.31
CA ASN A 52 -9.38 -2.12 21.21
C ASN A 52 -10.01 -2.98 20.09
N GLU A 53 -9.27 -3.94 19.56
CA GLU A 53 -9.75 -4.91 18.57
C GLU A 53 -9.71 -6.30 19.20
N SER A 54 -10.77 -7.10 19.09
CA SER A 54 -10.81 -8.45 19.67
C SER A 54 -9.99 -9.45 18.84
N ILE A 55 -8.74 -9.14 18.52
CA ILE A 55 -7.80 -10.06 17.84
C ILE A 55 -7.38 -11.13 18.84
N ALA A 56 -7.27 -12.40 18.43
CA ALA A 56 -6.85 -13.48 19.32
C ALA A 56 -5.35 -13.42 19.64
N CYS A 57 -4.51 -13.23 18.62
CA CYS A 57 -3.08 -12.94 18.79
C CYS A 57 -2.49 -12.31 17.52
N VAL A 58 -1.30 -11.71 17.67
CA VAL A 58 -0.49 -11.19 16.56
C VAL A 58 0.82 -11.98 16.51
N VAL A 59 1.17 -12.51 15.34
CA VAL A 59 2.47 -13.15 15.10
C VAL A 59 3.32 -12.28 14.17
N ARG A 60 4.58 -12.06 14.50
CA ARG A 60 5.54 -11.20 13.76
C ARG A 60 6.71 -12.04 13.25
N PRO A 61 6.57 -12.70 12.09
CA PRO A 61 7.67 -13.44 11.49
C PRO A 61 8.84 -12.52 11.15
N THR A 62 10.06 -13.04 11.18
CA THR A 62 11.27 -12.31 10.77
C THR A 62 11.91 -12.91 9.51
N SER A 63 11.39 -14.05 9.04
CA SER A 63 11.88 -14.77 7.87
C SER A 63 10.76 -15.46 7.10
N ALA A 64 11.03 -15.85 5.85
CA ALA A 64 10.11 -16.69 5.07
C ALA A 64 9.86 -18.06 5.71
N ARG A 65 10.81 -18.57 6.49
CA ARG A 65 10.64 -19.82 7.24
C ARG A 65 9.63 -19.69 8.37
N ASP A 66 9.61 -18.56 9.08
CA ASP A 66 8.57 -18.31 10.08
C ASP A 66 7.20 -18.20 9.41
N VAL A 67 7.12 -17.52 8.26
CA VAL A 67 5.89 -17.43 7.47
C VAL A 67 5.42 -18.81 7.03
N LEU A 68 6.32 -19.70 6.62
CA LEU A 68 6.00 -21.09 6.31
C LEU A 68 5.35 -21.81 7.49
N ILE A 69 5.98 -21.77 8.68
CA ILE A 69 5.43 -22.39 9.90
C ILE A 69 4.05 -21.79 10.23
N ILE A 70 3.88 -20.48 10.09
CA ILE A 70 2.60 -19.80 10.32
C ILE A 70 1.55 -20.31 9.33
N VAL A 71 1.84 -20.36 8.03
CA VAL A 71 0.90 -20.81 6.99
C VAL A 71 0.51 -22.26 7.22
N GLU A 72 1.44 -23.15 7.55
CA GLU A 72 1.15 -24.56 7.88
C GLU A 72 0.18 -24.68 9.07
N ILE A 73 0.46 -23.95 10.15
CA ILE A 73 -0.42 -23.93 11.33
C ILE A 73 -1.79 -23.32 10.97
N MET A 74 -1.84 -22.24 10.20
CA MET A 74 -3.10 -21.61 9.81
C MET A 74 -3.93 -22.54 8.92
N VAL A 75 -3.32 -23.22 7.95
CA VAL A 75 -4.02 -24.19 7.09
C VAL A 75 -4.60 -25.34 7.92
N LEU A 76 -3.83 -25.88 8.87
CA LEU A 76 -4.29 -26.94 9.76
C LEU A 76 -5.49 -26.46 10.61
N VAL A 77 -5.32 -25.35 11.32
CA VAL A 77 -6.32 -24.87 12.28
C VAL A 77 -7.56 -24.34 11.57
N HIS A 78 -7.41 -23.73 10.39
CA HIS A 78 -8.55 -23.31 9.59
C HIS A 78 -9.40 -24.51 9.14
N ARG A 79 -8.77 -25.63 8.75
CA ARG A 79 -9.49 -26.87 8.40
C ARG A 79 -10.22 -27.50 9.59
N GLU A 80 -9.61 -27.50 10.76
CA GLU A 80 -10.19 -28.14 11.95
C GLU A 80 -11.25 -27.27 12.65
N ARG A 81 -11.06 -25.95 12.67
CA ARG A 81 -11.81 -25.04 13.54
C ARG A 81 -12.46 -23.87 12.82
N GLY A 82 -12.06 -23.60 11.58
CA GLY A 82 -12.46 -22.40 10.86
C GLY A 82 -11.89 -21.12 11.45
N GLU A 83 -10.81 -21.17 12.24
CA GLU A 83 -10.19 -19.96 12.78
C GLU A 83 -9.68 -19.06 11.62
N PRO A 84 -10.05 -17.77 11.60
CA PRO A 84 -9.64 -16.87 10.53
C PRO A 84 -8.28 -16.25 10.81
N PHE A 85 -7.60 -15.81 9.76
CA PHE A 85 -6.37 -15.04 9.86
C PHE A 85 -6.34 -13.90 8.85
N ALA A 86 -5.55 -12.86 9.14
CA ALA A 86 -5.27 -11.74 8.24
C ALA A 86 -3.76 -11.54 8.10
N ILE A 87 -3.34 -11.06 6.94
CA ILE A 87 -1.94 -10.74 6.63
C ILE A 87 -1.77 -9.24 6.59
N ARG A 88 -0.80 -8.73 7.33
CA ARG A 88 -0.56 -7.29 7.52
C ARG A 88 0.82 -6.85 7.08
N SER A 89 0.81 -5.77 6.32
CA SER A 89 1.93 -4.93 5.92
C SER A 89 1.94 -3.63 6.72
N GLY A 90 1.94 -2.49 6.03
CA GLY A 90 1.62 -1.16 6.55
C GLY A 90 0.18 -0.98 7.02
N GLY A 91 -0.73 -1.94 6.75
CA GLY A 91 -2.10 -1.91 7.32
C GLY A 91 -3.09 -0.97 6.63
N HIS A 92 -2.81 -0.53 5.40
CA HIS A 92 -3.67 0.34 4.59
C HIS A 92 -4.84 -0.38 3.87
N GLY A 93 -5.32 -1.51 4.41
CA GLY A 93 -6.43 -2.25 3.81
C GLY A 93 -7.76 -1.50 3.93
N LEU A 94 -8.53 -1.46 2.83
CA LEU A 94 -9.79 -0.71 2.76
C LEU A 94 -10.99 -1.45 3.35
N SER A 95 -10.82 -2.72 3.73
CA SER A 95 -11.90 -3.57 4.22
C SER A 95 -11.59 -4.09 5.62
N ALA A 96 -12.63 -4.17 6.46
CA ALA A 96 -12.53 -4.83 7.76
C ALA A 96 -12.09 -6.30 7.57
N GLY A 97 -11.19 -6.79 8.41
CA GLY A 97 -10.63 -8.14 8.27
C GLY A 97 -9.41 -8.22 7.37
N ALA A 98 -9.10 -7.19 6.57
CA ALA A 98 -8.09 -7.29 5.52
C ALA A 98 -6.65 -7.29 6.04
N ALA A 99 -6.36 -6.49 7.07
CA ALA A 99 -5.03 -6.38 7.68
C ALA A 99 -5.04 -6.70 9.19
N ASN A 100 -6.22 -6.88 9.78
CA ASN A 100 -6.47 -7.22 11.17
C ASN A 100 -7.78 -8.00 11.18
N ILE A 101 -7.88 -9.10 11.93
CA ILE A 101 -9.10 -9.91 11.94
C ILE A 101 -9.62 -10.17 13.35
N LYS A 102 -10.93 -9.97 13.49
CA LYS A 102 -11.65 -10.22 14.73
C LYS A 102 -11.59 -11.70 15.08
N ASP A 103 -11.30 -11.99 16.35
CA ASP A 103 -11.27 -13.29 16.99
C ASP A 103 -10.33 -14.30 16.29
N GLY A 104 -9.36 -13.79 15.53
CA GLY A 104 -8.42 -14.60 14.75
C GLY A 104 -6.97 -14.11 14.86
N VAL A 105 -6.11 -14.63 13.98
CA VAL A 105 -4.67 -14.35 13.99
C VAL A 105 -4.33 -13.23 13.02
N THR A 106 -3.54 -12.25 13.47
CA THR A 106 -2.91 -11.29 12.56
C THR A 106 -1.45 -11.67 12.33
N VAL A 107 -1.10 -11.97 11.08
CA VAL A 107 0.26 -12.23 10.61
C VAL A 107 0.88 -10.91 10.17
N ASP A 108 1.74 -10.34 11.00
CA ASP A 108 2.28 -8.99 10.86
C ASP A 108 3.71 -9.00 10.31
N LEU A 109 3.83 -8.75 9.01
CA LEU A 109 5.06 -8.86 8.24
C LEU A 109 5.98 -7.63 8.38
N ARG A 110 5.66 -6.64 9.22
CA ARG A 110 6.47 -5.42 9.37
C ARG A 110 7.89 -5.66 9.91
N SER A 111 8.13 -6.83 10.50
CA SER A 111 9.46 -7.29 10.90
C SER A 111 10.31 -7.80 9.73
N ILE A 112 9.73 -7.97 8.54
CA ILE A 112 10.38 -8.32 7.27
C ILE A 112 10.37 -7.06 6.38
N SER A 113 11.24 -6.10 6.70
CA SER A 113 11.22 -4.73 6.13
C SER A 113 12.57 -4.25 5.62
N THR A 114 13.53 -5.15 5.46
CA THR A 114 14.83 -4.83 4.88
C THR A 114 14.68 -4.46 3.40
N VAL A 115 15.57 -3.58 2.94
CA VAL A 115 15.72 -3.23 1.53
C VAL A 115 17.19 -3.36 1.19
N GLU A 116 17.51 -4.19 0.21
CA GLU A 116 18.88 -4.36 -0.28
C GLU A 116 18.99 -3.66 -1.64
N VAL A 117 19.84 -2.63 -1.69
CA VAL A 117 20.11 -1.86 -2.91
C VAL A 117 21.30 -2.48 -3.62
N LEU A 118 21.09 -2.98 -4.84
CA LEU A 118 22.12 -3.70 -5.60
C LEU A 118 22.94 -2.78 -6.53
N ASP A 119 22.61 -1.47 -6.59
CA ASP A 119 23.15 -0.49 -7.56
C ASP A 119 23.36 0.93 -6.95
N PRO A 120 24.02 1.88 -7.66
CA PRO A 120 24.37 3.20 -7.11
C PRO A 120 23.18 4.11 -6.78
N LEU A 121 23.43 5.10 -5.91
CA LEU A 121 22.48 6.14 -5.50
C LEU A 121 21.95 6.96 -6.71
N ASN A 122 20.68 7.40 -6.67
CA ASN A 122 19.85 8.04 -7.73
C ASN A 122 18.92 7.10 -8.51
N ILE A 123 18.41 6.07 -7.83
CA ILE A 123 17.40 5.15 -8.39
C ILE A 123 16.15 5.15 -7.51
N ILE A 124 15.02 4.80 -8.11
CA ILE A 124 13.72 4.64 -7.47
C ILE A 124 13.08 3.32 -7.90
N VAL A 125 12.23 2.78 -7.03
CA VAL A 125 11.23 1.77 -7.38
C VAL A 125 9.84 2.37 -7.23
N THR A 126 8.88 1.88 -8.00
CA THR A 126 7.50 2.36 -7.87
C THR A 126 6.96 2.05 -6.47
N GLY A 127 6.69 3.11 -5.69
CA GLY A 127 6.18 3.07 -4.32
C GLY A 127 4.84 3.79 -4.15
N GLY A 128 4.22 3.65 -2.97
CA GLY A 128 2.98 4.33 -2.63
C GLY A 128 3.18 5.82 -2.33
N CYS A 129 2.12 6.62 -2.46
CA CYS A 129 2.17 8.07 -2.20
C CYS A 129 2.13 8.47 -0.71
N ASP A 130 2.18 7.49 0.20
CA ASP A 130 2.28 7.67 1.65
C ASP A 130 3.27 6.63 2.19
N ALA A 131 4.24 7.06 2.98
CA ALA A 131 5.31 6.21 3.54
C ALA A 131 4.79 5.07 4.43
N ALA A 132 3.55 5.15 4.94
CA ALA A 132 2.93 4.07 5.70
C ALA A 132 2.32 2.97 4.81
N ILE A 133 2.23 3.17 3.49
CA ILE A 133 1.74 2.15 2.56
C ILE A 133 2.73 1.00 2.48
N GLY A 134 2.19 -0.19 2.66
CA GLY A 134 2.93 -1.42 2.67
C GLY A 134 3.26 -1.99 1.30
N ALA A 135 4.54 -2.26 1.01
CA ALA A 135 5.02 -2.73 -0.30
C ALA A 135 4.24 -3.94 -0.84
N GLY A 136 3.96 -4.94 -0.01
CA GLY A 136 3.43 -6.20 -0.48
C GLY A 136 2.02 -6.13 -1.03
N GLY A 137 1.07 -5.51 -0.35
CA GLY A 137 -0.25 -5.35 -0.98
C GLY A 137 -0.34 -4.18 -1.95
N PHE A 138 0.58 -3.22 -1.89
CA PHE A 138 0.72 -2.22 -2.94
C PHE A 138 1.14 -2.89 -4.27
N LEU A 139 2.20 -3.71 -4.23
CA LEU A 139 2.76 -4.38 -5.41
C LEU A 139 1.90 -5.55 -5.89
N THR A 140 1.28 -6.33 -4.98
CA THR A 140 0.37 -7.40 -5.42
C THR A 140 -1.02 -6.90 -5.80
N GLY A 141 -1.36 -5.66 -5.45
CA GLY A 141 -2.58 -4.97 -5.89
C GLY A 141 -2.40 -4.15 -7.17
N GLY A 142 -1.21 -4.17 -7.78
CA GLY A 142 -0.87 -3.35 -8.94
C GLY A 142 0.10 -2.24 -8.58
N GLY A 143 -0.38 -1.25 -7.82
CA GLY A 143 0.43 -0.15 -7.31
C GLY A 143 0.69 0.94 -8.35
N ILE A 144 0.39 2.19 -8.00
CA ILE A 144 0.63 3.36 -8.86
C ILE A 144 1.47 4.34 -8.06
N GLY A 145 2.59 4.77 -8.62
CA GLY A 145 3.56 5.66 -8.00
C GLY A 145 4.20 6.60 -9.03
N VAL A 146 5.26 7.30 -8.61
CA VAL A 146 5.91 8.34 -9.42
C VAL A 146 6.39 7.85 -10.79
N PRO A 147 7.04 6.68 -10.92
CA PRO A 147 7.47 6.20 -12.23
C PRO A 147 6.32 5.73 -13.12
N SER A 148 5.07 5.66 -12.64
CA SER A 148 4.06 4.85 -13.31
C SER A 148 3.66 5.31 -14.71
N VAL A 149 3.74 6.61 -14.98
CA VAL A 149 3.41 7.16 -16.31
C VAL A 149 4.42 6.71 -17.38
N THR A 150 5.69 6.47 -16.99
CA THR A 150 6.75 6.05 -17.92
C THR A 150 7.13 4.58 -17.83
N ALA A 151 6.91 3.96 -16.66
CA ALA A 151 7.37 2.62 -16.34
C ALA A 151 6.26 1.59 -16.10
N GLY A 152 5.00 2.00 -16.05
CA GLY A 152 3.87 1.12 -15.74
C GLY A 152 3.61 0.99 -14.23
N TRP A 153 2.80 0.01 -13.85
CA TRP A 153 2.38 -0.14 -12.46
C TRP A 153 3.53 -0.76 -11.62
N GLY A 154 3.49 -0.63 -10.30
CA GLY A 154 4.53 -1.18 -9.44
C GLY A 154 4.70 -2.69 -9.60
N CYS A 155 3.63 -3.40 -9.92
CA CYS A 155 3.64 -4.81 -10.27
C CYS A 155 4.36 -5.12 -11.60
N ASP A 156 4.44 -4.17 -12.54
CA ASP A 156 5.16 -4.32 -13.81
C ASP A 156 6.68 -4.30 -13.61
N ASP A 157 7.13 -3.66 -12.53
CA ASP A 157 8.53 -3.62 -12.12
C ASP A 157 8.98 -4.85 -11.33
N VAL A 158 8.06 -5.69 -10.85
CA VAL A 158 8.45 -6.92 -10.15
C VAL A 158 9.04 -7.92 -11.14
N LEU A 159 10.30 -8.27 -10.93
CA LEU A 159 11.05 -9.26 -11.69
C LEU A 159 10.86 -10.67 -11.13
N GLU A 160 10.72 -10.76 -9.80
CA GLU A 160 10.55 -12.03 -9.09
C GLU A 160 9.88 -11.81 -7.72
N TYR A 161 9.08 -12.78 -7.29
CA TYR A 161 8.51 -12.88 -5.96
C TYR A 161 9.12 -14.08 -5.20
N GLU A 162 9.40 -13.92 -3.92
CA GLU A 162 9.44 -15.06 -2.99
C GLU A 162 8.09 -15.15 -2.28
N ILE A 163 7.45 -16.32 -2.33
CA ILE A 163 6.10 -16.50 -1.81
C ILE A 163 5.98 -17.81 -1.05
N VAL A 164 5.34 -17.75 0.12
CA VAL A 164 4.89 -18.92 0.86
C VAL A 164 3.47 -19.26 0.44
N VAL A 165 3.29 -20.42 -0.19
CA VAL A 165 1.98 -20.89 -0.68
C VAL A 165 1.34 -21.85 0.33
N ALA A 166 0.01 -22.02 0.22
CA ALA A 166 -0.77 -22.85 1.14
C ALA A 166 -0.41 -24.35 1.13
N SER A 167 0.36 -24.83 0.15
CA SER A 167 0.90 -26.20 0.13
C SER A 167 2.02 -26.42 1.16
N GLY A 168 2.57 -25.36 1.77
CA GLY A 168 3.73 -25.46 2.66
C GLY A 168 5.06 -25.35 1.91
N GLU A 169 5.09 -24.66 0.77
CA GLU A 169 6.29 -24.46 -0.02
C GLU A 169 6.67 -22.98 -0.09
N ILE A 170 7.97 -22.71 -0.12
CA ILE A 170 8.54 -21.40 -0.44
C ILE A 170 8.94 -21.43 -1.91
N LEU A 171 8.28 -20.63 -2.73
CA LEU A 171 8.49 -20.59 -4.18
C LEU A 171 9.20 -19.30 -4.59
N ARG A 172 10.02 -19.41 -5.64
CA ARG A 172 10.53 -18.29 -6.41
C ARG A 172 9.73 -18.18 -7.71
N VAL A 173 9.02 -17.08 -7.87
CA VAL A 173 8.04 -16.89 -8.95
C VAL A 173 8.48 -15.73 -9.84
N SER A 174 8.65 -15.99 -11.13
CA SER A 174 9.12 -15.05 -12.14
C SER A 174 8.48 -15.34 -13.50
N ALA A 175 8.77 -14.54 -14.52
CA ALA A 175 8.25 -14.77 -15.87
C ALA A 175 8.64 -16.14 -16.47
N ASP A 176 9.73 -16.74 -15.99
CA ASP A 176 10.24 -18.06 -16.39
C ASP A 176 9.98 -19.19 -15.37
N ARG A 177 9.49 -18.87 -14.16
CA ARG A 177 9.18 -19.84 -13.09
C ARG A 177 7.80 -19.58 -12.50
N HIS A 178 6.87 -20.53 -12.67
CA HIS A 178 5.45 -20.36 -12.32
C HIS A 178 4.82 -19.13 -13.01
N PRO A 179 4.85 -19.04 -14.36
CA PRO A 179 4.46 -17.83 -15.09
C PRO A 179 2.98 -17.46 -14.92
N ASP A 180 2.12 -18.43 -14.70
CA ASP A 180 0.70 -18.24 -14.36
C ASP A 180 0.53 -17.54 -13.01
N LEU A 181 1.25 -18.00 -11.98
CA LEU A 181 1.28 -17.38 -10.67
C LEU A 181 1.93 -15.98 -10.72
N PHE A 182 2.98 -15.81 -11.53
CA PHE A 182 3.62 -14.51 -11.74
C PHE A 182 2.64 -13.47 -12.28
N VAL A 183 1.82 -13.82 -13.28
CA VAL A 183 0.76 -12.93 -13.79
C VAL A 183 -0.33 -12.69 -12.74
N ALA A 184 -0.75 -13.74 -12.03
CA ALA A 184 -1.80 -13.65 -11.02
C ALA A 184 -1.42 -12.72 -9.84
N LEU A 185 -0.14 -12.66 -9.48
CA LEU A 185 0.37 -11.79 -8.42
C LEU A 185 0.42 -10.30 -8.80
N LYS A 186 0.20 -9.92 -10.06
CA LYS A 186 0.22 -8.50 -10.52
C LYS A 186 -1.12 -7.76 -10.34
N GLY A 187 -1.92 -8.19 -9.37
CA GLY A 187 -3.27 -7.66 -9.11
C GLY A 187 -4.14 -8.58 -8.24
N GLY A 188 -3.69 -9.82 -8.03
CA GLY A 188 -4.37 -10.81 -7.22
C GLY A 188 -4.26 -10.65 -5.71
N LEU A 189 -3.62 -9.58 -5.22
CA LEU A 189 -3.43 -9.32 -3.79
C LEU A 189 -2.79 -10.53 -3.08
N ASN A 190 -3.33 -10.96 -1.95
CA ASN A 190 -2.81 -12.07 -1.15
C ASN A 190 -3.54 -13.41 -1.38
N ASN A 191 -4.31 -13.55 -2.47
CA ASN A 191 -5.11 -14.75 -2.73
C ASN A 191 -4.28 -16.01 -2.98
N PHE A 192 -3.03 -15.86 -3.40
CA PHE A 192 -2.19 -16.98 -3.85
C PHE A 192 -1.09 -17.36 -2.86
N GLY A 193 -0.97 -16.64 -1.75
CA GLY A 193 0.04 -16.90 -0.72
C GLY A 193 0.53 -15.62 -0.05
N VAL A 194 1.56 -15.81 0.79
CA VAL A 194 2.22 -14.73 1.51
C VAL A 194 3.53 -14.41 0.82
N VAL A 195 3.57 -13.30 0.08
CA VAL A 195 4.84 -12.82 -0.48
C VAL A 195 5.74 -12.35 0.67
N THR A 196 7.00 -12.78 0.67
CA THR A 196 8.04 -12.47 1.66
C THR A 196 9.18 -11.62 1.07
N GLN A 197 9.32 -11.61 -0.26
CA GLN A 197 10.31 -10.81 -0.98
C GLN A 197 9.81 -10.41 -2.36
N PHE A 198 10.18 -9.22 -2.81
CA PHE A 198 10.07 -8.73 -4.19
C PHE A 198 11.47 -8.39 -4.69
N THR A 199 11.81 -8.86 -5.88
CA THR A 199 12.95 -8.36 -6.65
C THR A 199 12.39 -7.38 -7.68
N MET A 200 12.80 -6.12 -7.62
CA MET A 200 12.23 -5.04 -8.44
C MET A 200 13.26 -4.47 -9.42
N ARG A 201 12.78 -4.12 -10.61
CA ARG A 201 13.47 -3.21 -11.52
C ARG A 201 13.49 -1.81 -10.89
N THR A 202 14.61 -1.13 -11.08
CA THR A 202 14.77 0.26 -10.63
C THR A 202 14.79 1.21 -11.82
N HIS A 203 14.43 2.46 -11.55
CA HIS A 203 14.40 3.54 -12.53
C HIS A 203 15.31 4.68 -12.07
N PRO A 204 15.99 5.38 -12.98
CA PRO A 204 16.77 6.56 -12.60
C PRO A 204 15.83 7.66 -12.10
N ILE A 205 16.19 8.32 -11.00
CA ILE A 205 15.47 9.49 -10.51
C ILE A 205 16.42 10.63 -10.16
N GLY A 206 16.02 11.84 -10.58
CA GLY A 206 16.68 13.09 -10.21
C GLY A 206 15.78 13.95 -9.35
N LYS A 207 16.03 15.27 -9.36
CA LYS A 207 15.07 16.22 -8.80
C LYS A 207 13.79 16.24 -9.62
N LEU A 208 12.68 16.39 -8.93
CA LEU A 208 11.34 16.52 -9.49
C LEU A 208 10.72 17.85 -9.04
N TRP A 209 9.63 18.27 -9.67
CA TRP A 209 8.83 19.40 -9.21
C TRP A 209 7.49 18.89 -8.69
N ALA A 210 7.25 19.02 -7.40
CA ALA A 210 6.02 18.50 -6.80
C ALA A 210 5.57 19.30 -5.57
N GLY A 211 4.39 18.94 -5.09
CA GLY A 211 3.79 19.50 -3.90
C GLY A 211 2.28 19.42 -4.01
N PHE A 212 1.61 20.21 -3.19
CA PHE A 212 0.18 20.35 -3.24
C PHE A 212 -0.27 21.81 -3.13
N THR A 213 -1.43 22.05 -3.70
CA THR A 213 -2.17 23.30 -3.61
C THR A 213 -3.56 23.04 -3.03
N ALA A 214 -4.03 23.91 -2.14
CA ALA A 214 -5.37 23.84 -1.58
C ALA A 214 -6.21 25.04 -2.01
N TYR A 215 -7.48 24.81 -2.32
CA TYR A 215 -8.44 25.79 -2.82
C TYR A 215 -9.75 25.75 -2.01
N PRO A 216 -10.50 26.87 -1.94
CA PRO A 216 -11.87 26.84 -1.43
C PRO A 216 -12.74 25.90 -2.26
N GLY A 217 -13.72 25.25 -1.65
CA GLY A 217 -14.66 24.38 -2.38
C GLY A 217 -15.46 25.10 -3.47
N ALA A 218 -15.56 26.43 -3.43
CA ALA A 218 -16.18 27.23 -4.49
C ALA A 218 -15.43 27.14 -5.83
N ASP A 219 -14.14 26.79 -5.82
CA ASP A 219 -13.32 26.61 -7.03
C ASP A 219 -13.57 25.26 -7.72
N ALA A 220 -14.34 24.35 -7.12
CA ALA A 220 -14.57 23.00 -7.64
C ALA A 220 -15.02 22.98 -9.12
N PRO A 221 -15.95 23.82 -9.60
CA PRO A 221 -16.33 23.81 -11.01
C PRO A 221 -15.16 24.17 -11.95
N ARG A 222 -14.31 25.12 -11.56
CA ARG A 222 -13.12 25.51 -12.33
C ARG A 222 -12.08 24.39 -12.35
N LEU A 223 -11.80 23.82 -11.18
CA LEU A 223 -10.80 22.76 -11.02
C LEU A 223 -11.20 21.49 -11.76
N LEU A 224 -12.48 21.08 -11.69
CA LEU A 224 -13.01 19.97 -12.47
C LEU A 224 -12.92 20.23 -13.97
N ALA A 225 -13.21 21.44 -14.45
CA ALA A 225 -13.05 21.77 -15.86
C ALA A 225 -11.58 21.71 -16.30
N ALA A 226 -10.65 22.20 -15.48
CA ALA A 226 -9.22 22.10 -15.74
C ALA A 226 -8.71 20.65 -15.68
N TYR A 227 -9.29 19.81 -14.82
CA TYR A 227 -9.01 18.38 -14.75
C TYR A 227 -9.46 17.67 -16.04
N LEU A 228 -10.65 17.98 -16.56
CA LEU A 228 -11.13 17.41 -17.81
C LEU A 228 -10.25 17.82 -18.99
N ASP A 229 -9.85 19.09 -19.07
CA ASP A 229 -8.89 19.58 -20.06
C ASP A 229 -7.54 18.86 -19.95
N PHE A 230 -7.01 18.71 -18.72
CA PHE A 230 -5.78 17.96 -18.46
C PHE A 230 -5.84 16.51 -18.97
N MET A 231 -7.02 15.88 -18.96
CA MET A 231 -7.23 14.50 -19.42
C MET A 231 -7.35 14.36 -20.94
N GLU A 232 -7.46 15.46 -21.69
CA GLU A 232 -7.56 15.38 -23.14
C GLU A 232 -6.28 14.77 -23.75
N PRO A 233 -6.38 13.87 -24.75
CA PRO A 233 -5.21 13.22 -25.35
C PRO A 233 -4.16 14.21 -25.89
N ALA A 234 -4.58 15.41 -26.29
CA ALA A 234 -3.70 16.48 -26.76
C ALA A 234 -2.77 17.03 -25.67
N ASN A 235 -3.14 16.88 -24.39
CA ASN A 235 -2.40 17.35 -23.22
C ASN A 235 -1.58 16.26 -22.54
N ARG A 236 -1.47 15.07 -23.14
CA ARG A 236 -0.69 13.96 -22.60
C ARG A 236 0.79 14.32 -22.50
N ASP A 237 1.32 14.22 -21.28
CA ASP A 237 2.74 14.42 -20.99
C ASP A 237 3.23 13.21 -20.16
N PRO A 238 4.38 12.58 -20.49
CA PRO A 238 4.87 11.42 -19.75
C PRO A 238 5.43 11.76 -18.35
N HIS A 239 5.57 13.03 -18.00
CA HIS A 239 6.19 13.46 -16.75
C HIS A 239 5.19 13.88 -15.67
N VAL A 240 3.89 13.90 -15.95
CA VAL A 240 2.87 14.44 -15.04
C VAL A 240 2.31 13.40 -14.09
N GLY A 241 1.97 13.83 -12.88
CA GLY A 241 1.11 13.12 -11.95
C GLY A 241 0.13 14.09 -11.30
N LEU A 242 -1.15 13.72 -11.25
CA LEU A 242 -2.19 14.55 -10.64
C LEU A 242 -3.12 13.69 -9.78
N ILE A 243 -3.29 14.12 -8.54
CA ILE A 243 -4.37 13.65 -7.67
C ILE A 243 -5.19 14.85 -7.25
N GLU A 244 -6.46 14.84 -7.58
CA GLU A 244 -7.41 15.87 -7.17
C GLU A 244 -8.34 15.29 -6.09
N LEU A 245 -8.33 15.93 -4.93
CA LEU A 245 -9.06 15.51 -3.73
C LEU A 245 -10.06 16.58 -3.32
N TYR A 246 -11.31 16.18 -3.10
CA TYR A 246 -12.32 17.04 -2.49
C TYR A 246 -12.65 16.55 -1.09
N GLY A 247 -12.39 17.40 -0.09
CA GLY A 247 -12.59 17.08 1.31
C GLY A 247 -13.54 18.05 1.99
N TRP A 248 -14.24 17.58 3.03
CA TRP A 248 -15.00 18.44 3.93
C TRP A 248 -14.26 18.61 5.25
N THR A 249 -14.28 19.82 5.81
CA THR A 249 -13.70 20.09 7.13
C THR A 249 -14.74 20.64 8.09
N CYS A 250 -14.89 19.98 9.24
CA CYS A 250 -15.80 20.43 10.30
C CYS A 250 -15.35 21.73 10.95
N LYS A 251 -14.04 22.01 10.98
CA LYS A 251 -13.47 23.21 11.60
C LYS A 251 -13.96 24.50 10.94
N HIS A 252 -14.21 24.45 9.63
CA HIS A 252 -14.70 25.58 8.85
C HIS A 252 -16.08 25.33 8.24
N ALA A 253 -16.70 24.18 8.55
CA ALA A 253 -17.96 23.71 7.98
C ALA A 253 -18.02 23.85 6.43
N ALA A 254 -16.91 23.59 5.75
CA ALA A 254 -16.73 23.91 4.34
C ALA A 254 -16.03 22.77 3.57
N VAL A 255 -16.28 22.72 2.27
CA VAL A 255 -15.53 21.90 1.32
C VAL A 255 -14.25 22.62 0.92
N TYR A 256 -13.18 21.87 0.72
CA TYR A 256 -11.93 22.31 0.13
C TYR A 256 -11.51 21.34 -0.97
N ALA A 257 -10.76 21.85 -1.94
CA ALA A 257 -10.11 21.03 -2.96
C ALA A 257 -8.59 21.03 -2.69
N THR A 258 -7.96 19.87 -2.83
CA THR A 258 -6.50 19.72 -2.76
C THR A 258 -6.03 19.05 -4.04
N LEU A 259 -5.11 19.69 -4.74
CA LEU A 259 -4.42 19.10 -5.89
C LEU A 259 -3.02 18.72 -5.43
N ILE A 260 -2.65 17.46 -5.62
CA ILE A 260 -1.28 16.96 -5.47
C ILE A 260 -0.71 16.86 -6.88
N LEU A 261 0.31 17.65 -7.16
CA LEU A 261 0.92 17.75 -8.48
C LEU A 261 2.35 17.21 -8.41
N LEU A 262 2.73 16.47 -9.44
CA LEU A 262 4.06 15.93 -9.60
C LEU A 262 4.51 16.08 -11.05
N TYR A 263 5.71 16.59 -11.26
CA TYR A 263 6.41 16.58 -12.52
C TYR A 263 7.75 15.89 -12.34
N SER A 264 8.01 14.80 -13.06
CA SER A 264 9.22 13.98 -12.86
C SER A 264 10.52 14.64 -13.36
N LEU A 265 10.44 15.88 -13.84
CA LEU A 265 11.57 16.73 -14.18
C LEU A 265 11.62 17.97 -13.27
N PRO A 266 12.80 18.57 -13.03
CA PRO A 266 12.95 19.74 -12.17
C PRO A 266 12.56 21.04 -12.90
N HIS A 267 11.46 21.02 -13.66
CA HIS A 267 10.97 22.15 -14.43
C HIS A 267 9.81 22.81 -13.67
N PRO A 268 10.01 24.02 -13.12
CA PRO A 268 8.97 24.69 -12.33
C PRO A 268 7.82 25.17 -13.23
N TYR A 269 6.59 25.03 -12.73
CA TYR A 269 5.35 25.42 -13.42
C TYR A 269 5.24 24.91 -14.87
N PRO A 270 5.25 23.58 -15.09
CA PRO A 270 5.00 22.99 -16.40
C PRO A 270 3.69 23.51 -17.01
N ALA A 271 3.68 23.79 -18.31
CA ALA A 271 2.52 24.35 -19.01
C ALA A 271 1.26 23.49 -18.88
N VAL A 272 1.41 22.17 -18.79
CA VAL A 272 0.31 21.21 -18.57
C VAL A 272 -0.47 21.44 -17.26
N TYR A 273 0.13 22.12 -16.27
CA TYR A 273 -0.54 22.48 -15.01
C TYR A 273 -1.05 23.91 -14.94
N GLN A 274 -0.85 24.72 -15.98
CA GLN A 274 -1.17 26.15 -15.94
C GLN A 274 -2.65 26.44 -15.64
N ASN A 275 -3.56 25.60 -16.15
CA ASN A 275 -5.01 25.75 -15.96
C ASN A 275 -5.48 25.25 -14.57
N LEU A 276 -4.67 24.43 -13.91
CA LEU A 276 -4.95 23.87 -12.60
C LEU A 276 -4.50 24.79 -11.46
N ILE A 277 -3.44 25.56 -11.68
CA ILE A 277 -2.83 26.42 -10.65
C ILE A 277 -3.32 27.86 -10.80
N ASP A 278 -4.18 28.28 -9.88
CA ASP A 278 -4.57 29.68 -9.70
C ASP A 278 -3.90 30.26 -8.45
N ASN A 279 -3.02 31.24 -8.61
CA ASN A 279 -2.33 31.88 -7.47
C ASN A 279 -3.19 32.93 -6.75
N SER A 280 -4.34 33.31 -7.30
CA SER A 280 -5.22 34.34 -6.72
C SER A 280 -6.18 33.77 -5.66
N THR A 281 -6.56 32.51 -5.78
CA THR A 281 -7.51 31.83 -4.88
C THR A 281 -6.87 30.77 -3.99
N VAL A 282 -5.60 30.45 -4.19
CA VAL A 282 -4.91 29.38 -3.46
C VAL A 282 -4.81 29.69 -1.95
N LEU A 283 -5.31 28.77 -1.14
CA LEU A 283 -5.24 28.85 0.33
C LEU A 283 -3.87 28.41 0.86
N TYR A 284 -3.23 27.47 0.16
CA TYR A 284 -1.95 26.90 0.55
C TYR A 284 -1.22 26.36 -0.67
N ASN A 285 0.08 26.60 -0.79
CA ASN A 285 0.91 26.16 -1.92
C ASN A 285 2.28 25.70 -1.42
N THR A 286 2.67 24.47 -1.78
CA THR A 286 3.98 23.87 -1.41
C THR A 286 4.84 23.49 -2.60
N LEU A 287 4.38 23.81 -3.82
CA LEU A 287 5.02 23.41 -5.07
C LEU A 287 6.45 23.93 -5.14
N ARG A 288 7.40 23.01 -5.31
CA ARG A 288 8.82 23.33 -5.42
C ARG A 288 9.58 22.21 -6.13
N ALA A 289 10.77 22.53 -6.63
CA ALA A 289 11.72 21.52 -7.02
C ALA A 289 12.29 20.83 -5.77
N MET A 290 12.30 19.51 -5.74
CA MET A 290 12.68 18.72 -4.58
C MET A 290 13.18 17.32 -4.97
N ASN A 291 13.74 16.59 -4.00
CA ASN A 291 13.99 15.16 -4.16
C ASN A 291 12.73 14.38 -3.75
N GLU A 292 12.61 13.12 -4.19
CA GLU A 292 11.44 12.29 -3.85
C GLU A 292 11.23 12.10 -2.34
N VAL A 293 12.33 11.96 -1.57
CA VAL A 293 12.23 11.80 -0.12
C VAL A 293 11.58 13.02 0.55
N ASP A 294 11.83 14.22 0.00
CA ASP A 294 11.24 15.46 0.51
C ASP A 294 9.75 15.60 0.10
N SER A 295 9.32 15.00 -1.04
CA SER A 295 7.93 15.04 -1.50
C SER A 295 7.04 14.16 -0.64
N GLU A 296 7.53 12.98 -0.23
CA GLU A 296 6.82 12.09 0.69
C GLU A 296 6.54 12.75 2.05
N GLU A 297 7.53 13.46 2.63
CA GLU A 297 7.31 14.21 3.88
C GLU A 297 6.25 15.30 3.73
N SER A 298 6.16 15.92 2.55
CA SER A 298 5.15 16.96 2.27
C SER A 298 3.74 16.37 2.13
N GLY A 299 3.59 15.18 1.54
CA GLY A 299 2.33 14.42 1.50
C GLY A 299 1.89 13.91 2.89
N TYR A 300 2.86 13.52 3.73
CA TYR A 300 2.64 13.04 5.09
C TYR A 300 2.05 14.11 6.03
N ILE A 301 2.26 15.40 5.75
CA ILE A 301 1.65 16.52 6.50
C ILE A 301 0.12 16.53 6.33
N ILE A 302 -0.39 16.21 5.14
CA ILE A 302 -1.84 16.16 4.85
C ILE A 302 -2.52 15.06 5.68
N SER A 303 -1.89 13.88 5.78
CA SER A 303 -2.48 12.73 6.49
C SER A 303 -2.54 12.94 8.02
N ARG A 304 -1.56 13.64 8.62
CA ARG A 304 -1.57 13.96 10.06
C ARG A 304 -2.53 15.08 10.44
N TYR A 305 -2.68 16.11 9.60
CA TYR A 305 -3.54 17.24 9.92
C TYR A 305 -5.02 16.80 9.99
N ASN A 306 -5.44 15.90 9.11
CA ASN A 306 -6.83 15.45 9.04
C ASN A 306 -7.21 14.40 10.09
N ARG A 307 -6.30 13.51 10.53
CA ARG A 307 -6.61 12.52 11.59
C ARG A 307 -6.85 13.13 12.97
N ARG A 308 -6.31 14.33 13.25
CA ARG A 308 -6.45 14.98 14.57
C ARG A 308 -7.67 15.89 14.68
N SER A 309 -8.25 16.34 13.56
CA SER A 309 -9.26 17.40 13.59
C SER A 309 -10.67 16.98 13.22
N CYS A 310 -10.90 15.84 12.53
CA CYS A 310 -12.25 15.31 12.38
C CYS A 310 -12.26 13.81 12.00
N LYS A 311 -13.04 13.01 12.74
CA LYS A 311 -13.17 11.56 12.52
C LYS A 311 -13.99 11.20 11.27
N ASP A 312 -14.70 12.16 10.67
CA ASP A 312 -15.66 11.96 9.58
C ASP A 312 -15.27 12.72 8.29
N THR A 313 -13.98 12.72 7.92
CA THR A 313 -13.55 13.33 6.65
C THR A 313 -13.79 12.34 5.50
N VAL A 314 -14.73 12.66 4.62
CA VAL A 314 -14.97 11.94 3.36
C VAL A 314 -14.15 12.63 2.25
N TYR A 315 -13.38 11.85 1.49
CA TYR A 315 -12.65 12.33 0.31
C TYR A 315 -13.25 11.74 -0.95
N TYR A 316 -13.44 12.58 -1.97
CA TYR A 316 -13.59 12.12 -3.35
C TYR A 316 -12.23 12.26 -4.05
N ILE A 317 -11.78 11.19 -4.70
CA ILE A 317 -10.46 11.10 -5.33
C ILE A 317 -10.64 10.93 -6.84
N ASN A 318 -10.22 11.93 -7.60
CA ASN A 318 -9.94 11.79 -9.03
C ASN A 318 -8.43 11.54 -9.17
N ARG A 319 -8.03 10.36 -9.66
CA ARG A 319 -6.62 9.97 -9.80
C ARG A 319 -6.33 9.57 -11.24
N VAL A 320 -5.18 10.00 -11.74
CA VAL A 320 -4.63 9.60 -13.03
C VAL A 320 -3.23 9.04 -12.81
N GLY A 321 -2.93 7.94 -13.49
CA GLY A 321 -1.62 7.34 -13.66
C GLY A 321 -1.38 7.03 -15.13
#